data_AF-A0A951JP45-F1
#
_entry.id   AF-A0A951JP45-F1
#
_cell.length_a   1.000
_cell.length_b   1.000
_cell.length_c   1.000
_cell.angle_alpha   90.00
_cell.angle_beta   90.00
_cell.angle_gamma   90.00
#
_symmetry.space_group_name_H-M   'P 1'
#
loop_
_entity.id
_entity.type
_entity.pdbx_description
1 polymer ?
#
loop_
_entity_poly.entity_id
_entity_poly.type
_entity_poly.pdbx_seq_one_letter_code
_entity_poly.pdbx_strand_id
1 'polypeptide(L)'
;MGIGLVVAAGVSLVGAVIAAGGSMGPCPSDPDTGNLRDDLVILIGSLTATMATPVGALLPATIDESARNPELRTRLDAFVDARREPVRAALGRADARGELWKGIDRELVADLLAGPVFTRVLITGVPIDHGFAARVVDTVLSGVFARPRVEG
;
A
#
# COMPACT_ATOMS: atom_id res chain seq x y z
N MET A 1 22.79 -10.57 45.40
CA MET A 1 22.16 -9.28 45.04
C MET A 1 22.23 -9.18 43.52
N GLY A 2 21.18 -9.20 42.71
CA GLY A 2 19.75 -9.02 42.89
C GLY A 2 19.26 -8.44 41.57
N ILE A 3 18.67 -9.31 40.73
CA ILE A 3 18.10 -8.99 39.42
C ILE A 3 16.80 -8.20 39.66
N GLY A 4 16.54 -7.16 38.87
CA GLY A 4 15.24 -6.49 38.79
C GLY A 4 15.26 -5.54 37.60
N LEU A 5 14.83 -5.94 36.40
CA LEU A 5 13.44 -6.18 36.01
C LEU A 5 12.50 -5.10 36.54
N VAL A 6 12.49 -3.96 35.86
CA VAL A 6 11.32 -3.06 35.84
C VAL A 6 10.59 -3.33 34.53
N VAL A 7 9.81 -4.40 34.53
CA VAL A 7 8.61 -4.52 33.70
C VAL A 7 7.57 -3.67 34.42
N ALA A 8 7.26 -2.49 33.89
CA ALA A 8 6.21 -1.64 34.45
C ALA A 8 5.34 -1.05 33.33
N ALA A 9 4.06 -1.41 33.38
CA ALA A 9 2.90 -0.79 32.73
C ALA A 9 2.75 -0.90 31.20
N GLY A 10 2.43 -2.11 30.70
CA GLY A 10 1.01 -2.43 30.46
C GLY A 10 0.20 -1.59 29.46
N VAL A 11 0.79 -0.96 28.45
CA VAL A 11 0.10 -0.69 27.17
C VAL A 11 1.10 -1.03 26.07
N SER A 12 0.98 -2.22 25.47
CA SER A 12 1.71 -2.51 24.24
C SER A 12 1.38 -1.39 23.25
N LEU A 13 2.37 -0.82 22.57
CA LEU A 13 2.15 0.19 21.52
C LEU A 13 1.09 -0.30 20.51
N VAL A 14 1.01 -1.62 20.31
CA VAL A 14 -0.03 -2.33 19.56
C VAL A 14 -1.42 -2.24 20.21
N GLY A 15 -1.50 -2.35 21.54
CA GLY A 15 -2.71 -2.12 22.32
C GLY A 15 -3.24 -0.70 22.22
N ALA A 16 -2.37 0.31 22.03
CA ALA A 16 -2.80 1.69 21.75
C ALA A 16 -3.39 1.85 20.35
N VAL A 17 -2.84 1.17 19.33
CA VAL A 17 -3.41 1.12 17.96
C VAL A 17 -4.78 0.43 17.97
N ILE A 18 -4.93 -0.63 18.76
CA ILE A 18 -6.19 -1.36 18.94
C ILE A 18 -7.22 -0.53 19.73
N ALA A 19 -6.79 0.16 20.81
CA ALA A 19 -7.65 0.93 21.70
C ALA A 19 -8.07 2.31 21.16
N ALA A 20 -7.29 2.91 20.25
CA ALA A 20 -7.62 4.18 19.61
C ALA A 20 -8.72 4.06 18.53
N GLY A 21 -9.32 2.88 18.33
CA GLY A 21 -10.28 2.65 17.25
C GLY A 21 -9.65 2.88 15.86
N GLY A 22 -8.34 2.65 15.75
CA GLY A 22 -7.50 3.14 14.66
C GLY A 22 -7.97 2.70 13.28
N SER A 23 -8.64 3.59 12.57
CA SER A 23 -8.60 3.55 11.11
C SER A 23 -7.13 3.71 10.71
N MET A 24 -6.62 2.83 9.85
CA MET A 24 -5.25 2.90 9.30
C MET A 24 -5.12 4.07 8.28
N GLY A 25 -5.64 5.24 8.63
CA GLY A 25 -5.88 6.38 7.74
C GLY A 25 -7.26 6.33 7.08
N PRO A 26 -7.70 7.45 6.47
CA PRO A 26 -8.93 7.46 5.68
C PRO A 26 -8.83 6.46 4.52
N CYS A 27 -9.95 5.81 4.21
CA CYS A 27 -10.05 5.01 2.98
C CYS A 27 -9.71 5.91 1.79
N PRO A 28 -8.89 5.46 0.82
CA PRO A 28 -8.64 6.25 -0.37
C PRO A 28 -9.98 6.60 -1.03
N SER A 29 -10.11 7.82 -1.56
CA SER A 29 -11.15 8.12 -2.53
C SER A 29 -11.06 7.11 -3.69
N ASP A 30 -12.18 6.80 -4.36
CA ASP A 30 -12.17 6.15 -5.67
C ASP A 30 -12.05 7.25 -6.75
N PRO A 31 -10.82 7.61 -7.20
CA PRO A 31 -10.67 8.61 -8.25
C PRO A 31 -11.20 8.04 -9.57
N ASP A 32 -12.04 8.82 -10.25
CA ASP A 32 -12.54 8.50 -11.58
C ASP A 32 -12.28 9.68 -12.52
N THR A 33 -11.01 9.91 -12.83
CA THR A 33 -10.59 11.00 -13.73
C THR A 33 -10.83 10.65 -15.20
N GLY A 34 -11.21 9.41 -15.50
CA GLY A 34 -11.27 8.87 -16.86
C GLY A 34 -9.90 8.47 -17.42
N ASN A 35 -8.82 8.63 -16.66
CA ASN A 35 -7.47 8.25 -17.03
C ASN A 35 -6.89 7.27 -16.00
N LEU A 36 -6.63 6.02 -16.42
CA LEU A 36 -6.12 4.99 -15.51
C LEU A 36 -4.83 5.40 -14.81
N ARG A 37 -3.90 6.01 -15.55
CA ARG A 37 -2.61 6.42 -14.99
C ARG A 37 -2.81 7.42 -13.86
N ASP A 38 -3.60 8.46 -14.08
CA ASP A 38 -3.79 9.52 -13.10
C ASP A 38 -4.54 9.00 -11.86
N ASP A 39 -5.54 8.13 -12.06
CA ASP A 39 -6.24 7.44 -10.97
C ASP A 39 -5.26 6.61 -10.11
N LEU A 40 -4.40 5.81 -10.74
CA LEU A 40 -3.40 5.00 -10.03
C LEU A 40 -2.34 5.87 -9.33
N VAL A 41 -1.93 6.99 -9.91
CA VAL A 41 -0.99 7.93 -9.27
C VAL A 41 -1.59 8.53 -8.01
N ILE A 42 -2.87 8.91 -8.03
CA ILE A 42 -3.59 9.40 -6.84
C ILE A 42 -3.64 8.31 -5.76
N LEU A 43 -3.99 7.07 -6.14
CA LEU A 43 -4.12 5.96 -5.20
C LEU A 43 -2.79 5.57 -4.55
N ILE A 44 -1.71 5.46 -5.34
CA ILE A 44 -0.37 5.16 -4.82
C ILE A 44 0.21 6.36 -4.06
N GLY A 45 -0.08 7.59 -4.50
CA GLY A 45 0.24 8.81 -3.73
C GLY A 45 -0.39 8.77 -2.33
N SER A 46 -1.68 8.43 -2.24
CA SER A 46 -2.37 8.23 -0.96
C SER A 46 -1.73 7.11 -0.11
N LEU A 47 -1.28 6.02 -0.72
CA LEU A 47 -0.54 4.97 0.00
C LEU A 47 0.78 5.49 0.58
N THR A 48 1.57 6.18 -0.23
CA THR A 48 2.84 6.77 0.23
C THR A 48 2.64 7.79 1.34
N ALA A 49 1.60 8.62 1.25
CA ALA A 49 1.26 9.61 2.27
C ALA A 49 0.89 8.95 3.60
N THR A 50 0.08 7.89 3.60
CA THR A 50 -0.23 7.14 4.82
C THR A 50 1.01 6.49 5.41
N MET A 51 1.89 5.93 4.58
CA MET A 51 3.14 5.33 5.06
C MET A 51 4.12 6.34 5.66
N ALA A 52 3.98 7.63 5.33
CA ALA A 52 4.73 8.72 5.94
C ALA A 52 4.15 9.19 7.30
N THR A 53 2.98 8.69 7.71
CA THR A 53 2.38 8.99 9.03
C THR A 53 2.87 8.00 10.10
N PRO A 54 2.60 8.25 11.40
CA PRO A 54 2.89 7.26 12.46
C PRO A 54 2.28 5.88 12.21
N VAL A 55 1.19 5.77 11.43
CA VAL A 55 0.60 4.48 11.03
C VAL A 55 1.60 3.63 10.24
N GLY A 56 2.32 4.24 9.28
CA GLY A 56 3.34 3.53 8.50
C GLY A 56 4.52 3.06 9.34
N ALA A 57 4.93 3.86 10.33
CA ALA A 57 6.00 3.50 11.25
C ALA A 57 5.65 2.29 12.16
N LEU A 58 4.36 2.08 12.42
CA LEU A 58 3.86 0.96 13.25
C LEU A 58 3.61 -0.31 12.44
N LEU A 59 3.68 -0.25 11.11
CA LEU A 59 3.37 -1.37 10.23
C LEU A 59 4.28 -2.60 10.47
N PRO A 60 5.63 -2.48 10.61
CA PRO A 60 6.48 -3.65 10.88
C PRO A 60 6.10 -4.38 12.17
N ALA A 61 5.90 -3.64 13.27
CA ALA A 61 5.50 -4.22 14.56
C ALA A 61 4.09 -4.84 14.50
N THR A 62 3.20 -4.23 13.72
CA THR A 62 1.85 -4.75 13.48
C THR A 62 1.87 -6.07 12.72
N ILE A 63 2.73 -6.18 11.69
CA ILE A 63 2.90 -7.41 10.92
C ILE A 63 3.45 -8.53 11.81
N ASP A 64 4.48 -8.26 12.63
CA ASP A 64 5.05 -9.24 13.56
C ASP A 64 3.99 -9.77 14.55
N GLU A 65 3.24 -8.85 15.18
CA GLU A 65 2.24 -9.24 16.17
C GLU A 65 1.05 -9.97 15.53
N SER A 66 0.71 -9.68 14.27
CA SER A 66 -0.39 -10.36 13.56
C SER A 66 -0.18 -11.88 13.42
N ALA A 67 1.08 -12.35 13.47
CA ALA A 67 1.39 -13.78 13.45
C ALA A 67 0.89 -14.52 14.71
N ARG A 68 0.69 -13.80 15.81
CA ARG A 68 0.27 -14.34 17.11
C ARG A 68 -1.10 -13.80 17.57
N ASN A 69 -1.66 -12.83 16.84
CA ASN A 69 -2.93 -12.20 17.15
C ASN A 69 -3.89 -12.23 15.94
N PRO A 70 -4.85 -13.18 15.91
CA PRO A 70 -5.81 -13.32 14.81
C PRO A 70 -6.70 -12.10 14.58
N GLU A 71 -7.05 -11.35 15.63
CA GLU A 71 -7.85 -10.13 15.49
C GLU A 71 -7.06 -9.05 14.74
N LEU A 72 -5.78 -8.91 15.06
CA LEU A 72 -4.89 -7.99 14.37
C LEU A 72 -4.66 -8.41 12.91
N ARG A 73 -4.54 -9.71 12.64
CA ARG A 73 -4.47 -10.26 11.27
C ARG A 73 -5.70 -9.84 10.46
N THR A 74 -6.91 -10.05 10.98
CA THR A 74 -8.16 -9.66 10.30
C THR A 74 -8.22 -8.17 10.01
N ARG A 75 -7.73 -7.32 10.93
CA ARG A 75 -7.66 -5.86 10.70
C ARG A 75 -6.65 -5.50 9.62
N LEU A 76 -5.51 -6.18 9.58
CA LEU A 76 -4.51 -5.99 8.53
C LEU A 76 -5.05 -6.42 7.16
N ASP A 77 -5.76 -7.56 7.08
CA ASP A 77 -6.46 -8.01 5.89
C ASP A 77 -7.45 -6.96 5.37
N ALA A 78 -8.33 -6.48 6.26
CA ALA A 78 -9.31 -5.48 5.91
C ALA A 78 -8.67 -4.16 5.43
N PHE A 79 -7.54 -3.75 6.02
CA PHE A 79 -6.79 -2.60 5.55
C PHE A 79 -6.23 -2.81 4.16
N VAL A 80 -5.58 -3.95 3.90
CA VAL A 80 -5.05 -4.29 2.58
C VAL A 80 -6.18 -4.29 1.54
N ASP A 81 -7.31 -4.92 1.84
CA ASP A 81 -8.45 -4.98 0.93
C ASP A 81 -9.07 -3.61 0.65
N ALA A 82 -9.24 -2.77 1.68
CA ALA A 82 -9.74 -1.40 1.52
C ALA A 82 -8.81 -0.55 0.63
N ARG A 83 -7.50 -0.80 0.66
CA ARG A 83 -6.54 -0.13 -0.22
C ARG A 83 -6.57 -0.65 -1.66
N ARG A 84 -6.90 -1.91 -1.86
CA ARG A 84 -6.95 -2.56 -3.18
C ARG A 84 -8.26 -2.32 -3.91
N GLU A 85 -9.34 -2.07 -3.19
CA GLU A 85 -10.68 -1.89 -3.78
C GLU A 85 -10.73 -0.75 -4.82
N PRO A 86 -10.21 0.45 -4.55
CA PRO A 86 -10.20 1.53 -5.55
C PRO A 86 -9.28 1.22 -6.75
N VAL A 87 -8.19 0.47 -6.52
CA VAL A 87 -7.30 0.02 -7.60
C VAL A 87 -8.04 -0.97 -8.51
N ARG A 88 -8.78 -1.93 -7.93
CA ARG A 88 -9.63 -2.85 -8.69
C ARG A 88 -10.70 -2.10 -9.48
N ALA A 89 -11.32 -1.09 -8.88
CA ALA A 89 -12.34 -0.27 -9.53
C ALA A 89 -11.75 0.49 -10.74
N ALA A 90 -10.62 1.18 -10.56
CA ALA A 90 -9.94 1.89 -11.64
C ALA A 90 -9.51 0.96 -12.79
N LEU A 91 -8.94 -0.21 -12.46
CA LEU A 91 -8.58 -1.24 -13.45
C LEU A 91 -9.83 -1.79 -14.17
N GLY A 92 -10.94 -1.96 -13.46
CA GLY A 92 -12.22 -2.38 -14.05
C GLY A 92 -12.77 -1.36 -15.03
N ARG A 93 -12.70 -0.06 -14.71
CA ARG A 93 -13.10 1.02 -15.62
C ARG A 93 -12.19 1.07 -16.86
N ALA A 94 -10.88 0.91 -16.70
CA ALA A 94 -9.94 0.89 -17.83
C ALA A 94 -10.14 -0.32 -18.75
N ASP A 95 -10.44 -1.49 -18.19
CA ASP A 95 -10.80 -2.69 -18.94
C ASP A 95 -12.07 -2.48 -19.78
N ALA A 96 -13.10 -1.84 -19.19
CA ALA A 96 -14.33 -1.50 -19.92
C ALA A 96 -14.09 -0.52 -21.09
N ARG A 97 -13.04 0.31 -21.01
CA ARG A 97 -12.59 1.19 -22.11
C ARG A 97 -11.68 0.49 -23.12
N GLY A 98 -11.30 -0.77 -22.89
CA GLY A 98 -10.41 -1.54 -23.77
C GLY A 98 -8.93 -1.15 -23.65
N GLU A 99 -8.52 -0.53 -22.55
CA GLU A 99 -7.15 -0.06 -22.33
C GLU A 99 -6.19 -1.17 -21.85
N LEU A 100 -6.73 -2.25 -21.27
CA LEU A 100 -5.94 -3.34 -20.69
C LEU A 100 -5.82 -4.54 -21.65
N TRP A 101 -4.73 -5.29 -21.53
CA TRP A 101 -4.63 -6.56 -22.24
C TRP A 101 -5.68 -7.56 -21.71
N LYS A 102 -6.12 -8.49 -22.58
CA LYS A 102 -7.04 -9.55 -22.15
C LYS A 102 -6.35 -10.52 -21.19
N GLY A 103 -7.01 -10.85 -20.09
CA GLY A 103 -6.52 -11.82 -19.11
C GLY A 103 -5.49 -11.26 -18.12
N ILE A 104 -5.41 -9.93 -17.94
CA ILE A 104 -4.55 -9.35 -16.90
C ILE A 104 -4.97 -9.81 -15.51
N ASP A 105 -3.99 -10.27 -14.73
CA ASP A 105 -4.18 -10.48 -13.30
C ASP A 105 -4.14 -9.13 -12.60
N ARG A 106 -5.33 -8.61 -12.27
CA ARG A 106 -5.50 -7.30 -11.61
C ARG A 106 -4.95 -7.30 -10.19
N GLU A 107 -4.94 -8.46 -9.52
CA GLU A 107 -4.38 -8.57 -8.18
C GLU A 107 -2.85 -8.51 -8.25
N LEU A 108 -2.24 -9.16 -9.24
CA LEU A 108 -0.81 -9.00 -9.49
C LEU A 108 -0.45 -7.55 -9.81
N VAL A 109 -1.27 -6.83 -10.60
CA VAL A 109 -1.04 -5.39 -10.85
C VAL A 109 -1.09 -4.58 -9.56
N ALA A 110 -2.07 -4.84 -8.69
CA ALA A 110 -2.16 -4.18 -7.39
C ALA A 110 -0.93 -4.48 -6.49
N ASP A 111 -0.42 -5.72 -6.51
CA ASP A 111 0.81 -6.10 -5.80
C ASP A 111 2.03 -5.37 -6.35
N LEU A 112 2.18 -5.26 -7.67
CA LEU A 112 3.29 -4.57 -8.31
C LEU A 112 3.27 -3.06 -8.05
N LEU A 113 2.09 -2.47 -7.85
CA LEU A 113 1.94 -1.06 -7.50
C LEU A 113 2.25 -0.77 -6.03
N ALA A 114 1.79 -1.62 -5.10
CA ALA A 114 1.98 -1.41 -3.66
C ALA A 114 3.34 -1.94 -3.15
N GLY A 115 3.84 -3.01 -3.75
CA GLY A 115 5.07 -3.72 -3.34
C GLY A 115 6.31 -2.83 -3.20
N PRO A 116 6.61 -1.92 -4.15
CA PRO A 116 7.73 -0.99 -4.02
C PRO A 116 7.62 -0.06 -2.80
N VAL A 117 6.40 0.36 -2.44
CA VAL A 117 6.15 1.18 -1.24
C VAL A 117 6.48 0.37 0.00
N PHE A 118 5.91 -0.82 0.13
CA PHE A 118 6.18 -1.70 1.27
C PHE A 118 7.66 -2.12 1.36
N THR A 119 8.32 -2.35 0.24
CA THR A 119 9.76 -2.68 0.21
C THR A 119 10.59 -1.54 0.81
N ARG A 120 10.28 -0.29 0.49
CA ARG A 120 10.97 0.88 1.05
C ARG A 120 10.71 1.05 2.55
N VAL A 121 9.47 0.83 2.98
CA VAL A 121 9.06 0.99 4.38
C VAL A 121 9.58 -0.14 5.27
N LEU A 122 9.48 -1.39 4.81
CA LEU A 122 9.71 -2.58 5.64
C LEU A 122 11.14 -3.13 5.54
N ILE A 123 11.83 -2.90 4.41
CA ILE A 123 13.10 -3.59 4.11
C ILE A 123 14.24 -2.59 3.94
N THR A 124 14.12 -1.66 2.99
CA THR A 124 15.30 -0.89 2.52
C THR A 124 15.50 0.45 3.24
N GLY A 125 14.45 1.02 3.83
CA GLY A 125 14.49 2.35 4.46
C GLY A 125 14.75 3.50 3.47
N VAL A 126 14.74 3.24 2.16
CA VAL A 126 14.98 4.29 1.15
C VAL A 126 13.83 5.30 1.19
N PRO A 127 14.11 6.62 1.26
CA PRO A 127 13.06 7.64 1.35
C PRO A 127 12.05 7.56 0.20
N ILE A 128 10.77 7.84 0.49
CA ILE A 128 9.73 7.96 -0.52
C ILE A 128 9.61 9.45 -0.89
N ASP A 129 10.10 9.81 -2.08
CA ASP A 129 10.00 11.16 -2.62
C ASP A 129 8.66 11.41 -3.33
N HIS A 130 8.34 12.69 -3.56
CA HIS A 130 7.10 13.13 -4.21
C HIS A 130 6.84 12.50 -5.59
N GLY A 131 7.90 12.16 -6.34
CA GLY A 131 7.77 11.56 -7.67
C GLY A 131 7.66 10.03 -7.66
N PHE A 132 7.78 9.39 -6.49
CA PHE A 132 7.89 7.94 -6.40
C PHE A 132 6.64 7.22 -6.92
N ALA A 133 5.45 7.68 -6.52
CA ALA A 133 4.18 7.10 -6.96
C ALA A 133 4.04 7.10 -8.49
N ALA A 134 4.31 8.24 -9.13
CA ALA A 134 4.28 8.36 -10.59
C ALA A 134 5.25 7.39 -11.28
N ARG A 135 6.50 7.29 -10.79
CA ARG A 135 7.49 6.38 -11.37
C ARG A 135 7.08 4.91 -11.26
N VAL A 136 6.51 4.50 -10.12
CA VAL A 136 5.99 3.14 -9.94
C VAL A 136 4.87 2.86 -10.93
N VAL A 137 3.86 3.74 -11.01
CA VAL A 137 2.72 3.59 -11.93
C VAL A 137 3.20 3.54 -13.38
N ASP A 138 4.06 4.46 -13.79
CA ASP A 138 4.58 4.53 -15.16
C ASP A 138 5.35 3.27 -15.55
N THR A 139 6.11 2.70 -14.61
CA THR A 139 6.86 1.45 -14.80
C THR A 139 5.93 0.25 -14.92
N VAL A 140 4.89 0.16 -14.09
CA VAL A 140 3.90 -0.93 -14.15
C VAL A 140 3.08 -0.86 -15.44
N LEU A 141 2.62 0.32 -15.84
CA LEU A 141 1.80 0.50 -17.04
C LEU A 141 2.60 0.37 -18.35
N SER A 142 3.87 0.80 -18.37
CA SER A 142 4.72 0.69 -19.57
C SER A 142 5.49 -0.63 -19.66
N GLY A 143 5.60 -1.37 -18.56
CA GLY A 143 6.54 -2.48 -18.45
C GLY A 143 8.02 -2.02 -18.52
N VAL A 144 8.94 -2.98 -18.59
CA VAL A 144 10.40 -2.73 -18.55
C VAL A 144 11.10 -2.90 -19.89
N PHE A 145 10.38 -3.32 -20.93
CA PHE A 145 10.96 -3.45 -22.27
C PHE A 145 11.25 -2.06 -22.87
N ALA A 146 12.34 -1.96 -23.63
CA ALA A 146 12.57 -0.79 -24.46
C ALA A 146 11.38 -0.65 -25.42
N ARG A 147 10.71 0.52 -25.42
CA ARG A 147 9.68 0.81 -26.43
C ARG A 147 10.34 0.65 -27.81
N PRO A 148 9.73 -0.09 -28.76
CA PRO A 148 10.23 -0.10 -30.12
C PRO A 148 10.34 1.35 -30.59
N ARG A 149 11.53 1.76 -31.00
CA ARG A 149 11.70 3.06 -31.66
C ARG A 149 10.89 2.93 -32.95
N VAL A 150 9.83 3.71 -33.09
CA VAL A 150 9.09 3.80 -34.36
C VAL A 150 10.06 4.44 -35.35
N GLU A 151 10.78 3.62 -36.10
CA GLU A 151 11.50 4.07 -37.28
C GLU A 151 10.44 4.40 -38.33
N GLY A 152 10.30 5.69 -38.63
CA GLY A 152 9.45 6.20 -39.70
C GLY A 152 10.13 6.12 -41.06
#